data_AF-A0A377CYF3-F1
#
_entry.id   AF-A0A377CYF3-F1
#
_cell.length_a   1.000
_cell.length_b   1.000
_cell.length_c   1.000
_cell.angle_alpha   90.00
_cell.angle_beta   90.00
_cell.angle_gamma   90.00
#
_symmetry.space_group_name_H-M   'P 1'
#
loop_
_entity.id
_entity.type
_entity.pdbx_description
1 polymer ?
#
loop_
_entity_poly.entity_id
_entity_poly.type
_entity_poly.pdbx_seq_one_letter_code
_entity_poly.pdbx_strand_id
1 'polypeptide(L)'
;MRKVISLPAPLRGSAVYRHGDRTPAWLSEGRLHRSLVCECEAVTAGEVQYAVENLNVNSLLDLRRRTRVGMGTCQGELCACRAAGLLQRFNVTTSAQSIEQLSTFLNERWKGVQPIAWGDALRESEFTRWVYQGLCGLEKEQKDAL
;
A
#
# COMPACT_ATOMS: atom_id res chain seq x y z
N MET A 1 20.97 13.15 -24.84
CA MET A 1 20.55 11.75 -25.08
C MET A 1 19.77 11.25 -23.85
N ARG A 2 18.44 11.41 -23.81
CA ARG A 2 17.61 10.89 -22.70
C ARG A 2 17.53 9.37 -22.86
N LYS A 3 18.18 8.59 -21.98
CA LYS A 3 17.93 7.15 -21.91
C LYS A 3 16.44 6.95 -21.63
N VAL A 4 15.72 6.36 -22.59
CA VAL A 4 14.34 5.91 -22.43
C VAL A 4 14.39 4.72 -21.46
N ILE A 5 14.45 5.00 -20.16
CA ILE A 5 14.18 3.96 -19.17
C ILE A 5 12.66 3.85 -19.14
N SER A 6 12.13 3.08 -20.08
CA SER A 6 10.73 2.67 -20.06
C SER A 6 10.47 1.88 -18.78
N LEU A 7 9.26 1.98 -18.21
CA LEU A 7 8.88 1.13 -17.07
C LEU A 7 9.15 -0.35 -17.38
N PRO A 8 9.78 -1.10 -16.46
CA PRO A 8 9.86 -2.55 -16.51
C PRO A 8 8.52 -3.20 -16.87
N ALA A 9 8.56 -4.30 -17.62
CA ALA A 9 7.36 -4.98 -18.11
C ALA A 9 6.34 -5.32 -16.99
N PRO A 10 6.75 -5.78 -15.78
CA PRO A 10 5.79 -6.04 -14.71
C PRO A 10 5.05 -4.79 -14.23
N LEU A 11 5.77 -3.67 -14.06
CA LEU A 11 5.15 -2.40 -13.64
C LEU A 11 4.18 -1.87 -14.69
N ARG A 12 4.57 -1.94 -15.96
CA ARG A 12 3.72 -1.52 -17.09
C ARG A 12 2.48 -2.40 -17.21
N GLY A 13 2.67 -3.72 -17.15
CA GLY A 13 1.59 -4.69 -17.25
C GLY A 13 0.55 -4.51 -16.14
N SER A 14 1.00 -4.36 -14.89
CA SER A 14 0.10 -4.15 -13.75
C SER A 14 -0.64 -2.80 -13.81
N ALA A 15 0.03 -1.73 -14.23
CA ALA A 15 -0.62 -0.43 -14.40
C ALA A 15 -1.70 -0.47 -15.50
N VAL A 16 -1.38 -1.08 -16.66
CA VAL A 16 -2.36 -1.27 -17.76
C VAL A 16 -3.49 -2.19 -17.33
N TYR A 17 -3.21 -3.26 -16.59
CA TYR A 17 -4.25 -4.14 -16.06
C TYR A 17 -5.24 -3.39 -15.16
N ARG A 18 -4.77 -2.46 -14.33
CA ARG A 18 -5.62 -1.71 -13.38
C ARG A 18 -6.31 -0.48 -13.98
N HIS A 19 -5.68 0.18 -14.93
CA HIS A 19 -6.13 1.47 -15.43
C HIS A 19 -6.53 1.47 -16.92
N GLY A 20 -6.17 0.41 -17.67
CA GLY A 20 -6.42 0.31 -19.10
C GLY A 20 -5.85 1.51 -19.85
N ASP A 21 -6.65 2.08 -20.75
CA ASP A 21 -6.30 3.26 -21.53
C ASP A 21 -6.08 4.52 -20.68
N ARG A 22 -6.54 4.51 -19.41
CA ARG A 22 -6.31 5.63 -18.47
C ARG A 22 -4.94 5.56 -17.80
N THR A 23 -4.07 4.62 -18.19
CA THR A 23 -2.72 4.51 -17.63
C THR A 23 -1.89 5.75 -18.01
N PRO A 24 -1.39 6.54 -17.04
CA PRO A 24 -0.65 7.75 -17.35
C PRO A 24 0.71 7.44 -18.00
N ALA A 25 0.99 8.08 -19.14
CA ALA A 25 2.28 7.95 -19.83
C ALA A 25 3.47 8.40 -18.95
N TRP A 26 3.23 9.40 -18.10
CA TRP A 26 4.23 9.99 -17.21
C TRP A 26 4.61 9.11 -16.01
N LEU A 27 3.93 7.96 -15.78
CA LEU A 27 4.36 7.00 -14.76
C LEU A 27 5.80 6.51 -14.98
N SER A 28 6.27 6.55 -16.23
CA SER A 28 7.64 6.18 -16.59
C SER A 28 8.66 7.31 -16.40
N GLU A 29 8.21 8.51 -16.07
CA GLU A 29 9.04 9.71 -15.98
C GLU A 29 9.56 9.94 -14.57
N GLY A 30 10.85 10.21 -14.44
CA GLY A 30 11.45 10.49 -13.14
C GLY A 30 11.68 9.26 -12.26
N ARG A 31 12.63 9.38 -11.34
CA ARG A 31 12.98 8.29 -10.41
C ARG A 31 11.87 8.07 -9.38
N LEU A 32 11.24 9.15 -8.91
CA LEU A 32 10.20 9.07 -7.88
C LEU A 32 8.97 8.33 -8.39
N HIS A 33 8.43 8.65 -9.56
CA HIS A 33 7.23 7.98 -10.07
C HIS A 33 7.45 6.47 -10.27
N ARG A 34 8.64 6.07 -10.74
CA ARG A 34 8.99 4.66 -10.93
C ARG A 34 9.31 3.91 -9.64
N SER A 35 9.42 4.59 -8.50
CA SER A 35 9.78 3.95 -7.24
C SER A 35 8.67 3.03 -6.77
N LEU A 36 9.02 1.79 -6.41
CA LEU A 36 8.06 0.78 -5.97
C LEU A 36 7.53 1.08 -4.56
N VAL A 37 6.21 0.94 -4.42
CA VAL A 37 5.48 1.02 -3.14
C VAL A 37 5.00 -0.36 -2.72
N CYS A 38 4.50 -1.15 -3.67
CA CYS A 38 4.10 -2.54 -3.45
C CYS A 38 4.72 -3.43 -4.52
N GLU A 39 5.63 -4.31 -4.11
CA GLU A 39 6.31 -5.26 -4.99
C GLU A 39 5.36 -6.34 -5.48
N CYS A 40 4.53 -6.88 -4.57
CA CYS A 40 3.62 -7.98 -4.89
C CYS A 40 2.59 -7.62 -5.98
N GLU A 41 2.12 -6.37 -5.99
CA GLU A 41 1.10 -5.89 -6.93
C GLU A 41 1.67 -4.91 -7.96
N ALA A 42 3.00 -4.74 -7.95
CA ALA A 42 3.76 -3.85 -8.83
C ALA A 42 3.18 -2.41 -8.87
N VAL A 43 2.88 -1.86 -7.70
CA VAL A 43 2.35 -0.49 -7.55
C VAL A 43 3.49 0.48 -7.31
N THR A 44 3.50 1.56 -8.07
CA THR A 44 4.54 2.60 -8.01
C THR A 44 4.07 3.87 -7.31
N ALA A 45 4.99 4.73 -6.87
CA ALA A 45 4.63 5.99 -6.23
C ALA A 45 3.92 6.96 -7.19
N GLY A 46 4.25 6.94 -8.49
CA GLY A 46 3.54 7.73 -9.49
C GLY A 46 2.09 7.27 -9.66
N GLU A 47 1.83 5.99 -9.44
CA GLU A 47 0.49 5.43 -9.52
C GLU A 47 -0.34 5.75 -8.29
N VAL A 48 0.28 5.79 -7.11
CA VAL A 48 -0.34 6.33 -5.90
C VAL A 48 -0.72 7.79 -6.14
N GLN A 49 0.18 8.60 -6.71
CA GLN A 49 -0.10 9.99 -7.06
C GLN A 49 -1.27 10.10 -8.04
N TYR A 50 -1.24 9.32 -9.13
CA TYR A 50 -2.33 9.28 -10.09
C TYR A 50 -3.68 8.93 -9.43
N ALA A 51 -3.69 7.96 -8.52
CA ALA A 51 -4.89 7.55 -7.83
C ALA A 51 -5.45 8.65 -6.90
N VAL A 52 -4.58 9.39 -6.21
CA VAL A 52 -4.96 10.56 -5.40
C VAL A 52 -5.56 11.65 -6.28
N GLU A 53 -4.87 12.03 -7.36
CA GLU A 53 -5.25 13.16 -8.21
C GLU A 53 -6.47 12.88 -9.09
N ASN A 54 -6.70 11.62 -9.50
CA ASN A 54 -7.65 11.29 -10.58
C ASN A 54 -8.70 10.23 -10.22
N LEU A 55 -8.53 9.48 -9.12
CA LEU A 55 -9.39 8.35 -8.74
C LEU A 55 -10.08 8.53 -7.38
N ASN A 56 -10.04 9.75 -6.84
CA ASN A 56 -10.71 10.17 -5.60
C ASN A 56 -10.29 9.32 -4.38
N VAL A 57 -8.99 9.05 -4.26
CA VAL A 57 -8.41 8.34 -3.13
C VAL A 57 -8.20 9.31 -1.98
N ASN A 58 -8.94 9.11 -0.89
CA ASN A 58 -8.86 9.94 0.33
C ASN A 58 -8.41 9.16 1.57
N SER A 59 -8.08 7.87 1.40
CA SER A 59 -7.68 6.99 2.48
C SER A 59 -6.82 5.83 1.97
N LEU A 60 -6.11 5.16 2.89
CA LEU A 60 -5.36 3.95 2.59
C LEU A 60 -6.27 2.81 2.07
N LEU A 61 -7.51 2.75 2.55
CA LEU A 61 -8.51 1.80 2.07
C LEU A 61 -8.94 2.08 0.61
N ASP A 62 -9.16 3.34 0.25
CA ASP A 62 -9.47 3.72 -1.12
C ASP A 62 -8.29 3.43 -2.05
N LEU A 63 -7.07 3.68 -1.57
CA LEU A 63 -5.86 3.37 -2.33
C LEU A 63 -5.78 1.87 -2.61
N ARG A 64 -6.02 1.00 -1.62
CA ARG A 64 -6.12 -0.46 -1.82
C ARG A 64 -7.16 -0.81 -2.88
N ARG A 65 -8.36 -0.22 -2.82
CA ARG A 65 -9.43 -0.50 -3.80
C ARG A 65 -9.06 -0.09 -5.23
N ARG A 66 -8.30 1.00 -5.41
CA ARG A 66 -7.90 1.52 -6.73
C ARG A 66 -6.63 0.91 -7.30
N THR A 67 -5.71 0.49 -6.44
CA THR A 67 -4.35 0.09 -6.85
C THR A 67 -3.97 -1.32 -6.43
N ARG A 68 -4.79 -1.98 -5.61
CA ARG A 68 -4.52 -3.29 -5.00
C ARG A 68 -3.38 -3.32 -3.99
N VAL A 69 -2.86 -2.18 -3.53
CA VAL A 69 -1.87 -2.13 -2.43
C VAL A 69 -2.35 -2.96 -1.23
N GLY A 70 -1.48 -3.85 -0.76
CA GLY A 70 -1.76 -4.77 0.35
C GLY A 70 -2.67 -5.95 0.02
N MET A 71 -2.92 -6.24 -1.26
CA MET A 71 -3.66 -7.43 -1.70
C MET A 71 -2.76 -8.60 -2.15
N GLY A 72 -1.46 -8.34 -2.32
CA GLY A 72 -0.49 -9.37 -2.71
C GLY A 72 -0.07 -10.28 -1.55
N THR A 73 0.90 -11.17 -1.78
CA THR A 73 1.32 -12.20 -0.81
C THR A 73 1.80 -11.64 0.53
N CYS A 74 2.39 -10.45 0.57
CA CYS A 74 2.77 -9.78 1.83
C CYS A 74 1.57 -9.22 2.62
N GLN A 75 0.37 -9.20 2.05
CA GLN A 75 -0.88 -8.79 2.71
C GLN A 75 -0.87 -7.39 3.36
N GLY A 76 0.01 -6.51 2.91
CA GLY A 76 0.17 -5.16 3.46
C GLY A 76 1.40 -4.99 4.35
N GLU A 77 2.03 -6.08 4.78
CA GLU A 77 3.18 -6.07 5.68
C GLU A 77 4.29 -5.11 5.22
N LEU A 78 4.72 -5.22 3.96
CA LEU A 78 5.83 -4.42 3.44
C LEU A 78 5.41 -3.08 2.82
N CYS A 79 4.15 -2.94 2.39
CA CYS A 79 3.72 -1.82 1.55
C CYS A 79 2.79 -0.83 2.25
N ALA A 80 2.09 -1.24 3.32
CA ALA A 80 1.09 -0.40 3.97
C ALA A 80 1.72 0.86 4.58
N CYS A 81 2.84 0.74 5.30
CA CYS A 81 3.55 1.89 5.86
C CYS A 81 3.96 2.91 4.78
N ARG A 82 4.55 2.41 3.67
CA ARG A 82 5.03 3.24 2.55
C ARG A 82 3.87 3.97 1.88
N ALA A 83 2.76 3.27 1.67
CA ALA A 83 1.55 3.84 1.10
C ALA A 83 0.93 4.93 2.00
N ALA A 84 0.82 4.67 3.31
CA ALA A 84 0.32 5.65 4.28
C ALA A 84 1.20 6.92 4.34
N GLY A 85 2.52 6.76 4.23
CA GLY A 85 3.46 7.88 4.15
C GLY A 85 3.33 8.68 2.85
N LEU A 86 3.04 8.03 1.72
CA LEU A 86 2.77 8.74 0.46
C LEU A 86 1.46 9.53 0.49
N LEU A 87 0.40 8.98 1.10
CA LEU A 87 -0.85 9.73 1.29
C LEU A 87 -0.63 11.00 2.12
N GLN A 88 0.19 10.92 3.18
CA GLN A 88 0.60 12.11 3.93
C GLN A 88 1.40 13.09 3.07
N ARG A 89 2.38 12.59 2.31
CA ARG A 89 3.20 13.41 1.41
C ARG A 89 2.39 14.12 0.32
N PHE A 90 1.30 13.52 -0.14
CA PHE A 90 0.37 14.10 -1.10
C PHE A 90 -0.76 14.91 -0.45
N ASN A 91 -0.63 15.24 0.85
CA ASN A 91 -1.59 16.03 1.63
C ASN A 91 -3.01 15.42 1.69
N VAL A 92 -3.13 14.11 1.56
CA VAL A 92 -4.41 13.39 1.72
C VAL A 92 -4.73 13.18 3.19
N THR A 93 -3.70 12.90 4.00
CA THR A 93 -3.83 12.63 5.43
C THR A 93 -2.81 13.44 6.23
N THR A 94 -3.15 13.73 7.48
CA THR A 94 -2.17 14.18 8.49
C THR A 94 -1.34 13.00 8.99
N SER A 95 -0.21 13.26 9.64
CA SER A 95 0.63 12.20 10.23
C SER A 95 -0.14 11.33 11.23
N ALA A 96 -1.00 11.93 12.06
CA ALA A 96 -1.84 11.21 13.01
C ALA A 96 -2.84 10.29 12.29
N GLN A 97 -3.53 10.81 11.27
CA GLN A 97 -4.46 10.02 10.46
C GLN A 97 -3.76 8.90 9.69
N SER A 98 -2.51 9.10 9.23
CA SER A 98 -1.76 8.03 8.56
C SER A 98 -1.44 6.86 9.49
N ILE A 99 -1.10 7.13 10.76
CA ILE A 99 -0.85 6.09 11.76
C ILE A 99 -2.15 5.36 12.11
N GLU A 100 -3.25 6.10 12.28
CA GLU A 100 -4.57 5.52 12.54
C GLU A 100 -5.03 4.63 11.38
N GLN A 101 -5.01 5.13 10.15
CA GLN A 101 -5.41 4.37 8.97
C GLN A 101 -4.51 3.14 8.74
N LEU A 102 -3.21 3.24 9.02
CA LEU A 102 -2.28 2.11 8.95
C LEU A 102 -2.67 1.02 9.97
N SER A 103 -2.96 1.41 11.21
CA SER A 103 -3.44 0.49 12.25
C SER A 103 -4.75 -0.17 11.83
N THR A 104 -5.74 0.59 11.38
CA THR A 104 -7.01 0.04 10.89
C THR A 104 -6.79 -0.93 9.73
N PHE A 105 -5.93 -0.58 8.76
CA PHE A 105 -5.66 -1.41 7.59
C PHE A 105 -5.08 -2.79 7.96
N LEU A 106 -4.13 -2.83 8.90
CA LEU A 106 -3.53 -4.08 9.38
C LEU A 106 -4.51 -4.89 10.22
N ASN A 107 -5.32 -4.24 11.05
CA ASN A 107 -6.35 -4.92 11.85
C ASN A 107 -7.48 -5.52 10.99
N GLU A 108 -7.90 -4.86 9.91
CA GLU A 108 -8.83 -5.45 8.94
C GLU A 108 -8.26 -6.72 8.30
N ARG A 109 -6.94 -6.77 8.07
CA ARG A 109 -6.28 -8.00 7.61
C ARG A 109 -6.32 -9.09 8.69
N TRP A 110 -6.04 -8.73 9.95
CA TRP A 110 -6.07 -9.66 11.07
C TRP A 110 -7.43 -10.33 11.25
N LYS A 111 -8.55 -9.60 11.12
CA LYS A 111 -9.91 -10.17 11.20
C LYS A 111 -10.12 -11.36 10.26
N GLY A 112 -9.53 -11.32 9.06
CA GLY A 112 -9.61 -12.42 8.09
C GLY A 112 -8.66 -13.57 8.37
N VAL A 113 -7.52 -13.31 9.04
CA VAL A 113 -6.51 -14.33 9.38
C VAL A 113 -6.81 -15.01 10.72
N GLN A 114 -7.45 -14.32 11.66
CA GLN A 114 -7.74 -14.82 13.00
C GLN A 114 -8.37 -16.23 13.02
N PRO A 115 -9.36 -16.59 12.16
CA PRO A 115 -9.95 -17.93 12.19
C PRO A 115 -9.03 -19.05 11.72
N ILE A 116 -7.90 -18.71 11.07
CA ILE A 116 -6.89 -19.66 10.56
C ILE A 116 -5.50 -19.38 11.14
N ALA A 117 -5.40 -18.65 12.25
CA ALA A 117 -4.15 -18.21 12.86
C ALA A 117 -3.45 -19.36 13.60
N TRP A 118 -3.01 -20.37 12.87
CA TRP A 118 -2.16 -21.47 13.34
C TRP A 118 -1.03 -21.74 12.35
N GLY A 119 0.04 -22.36 12.83
CA GLY A 119 1.22 -22.66 12.02
C GLY A 119 1.81 -21.40 11.37
N ASP A 120 1.97 -21.42 10.06
CA ASP A 120 2.63 -20.36 9.29
C ASP A 120 1.84 -19.06 9.32
N ALA A 121 0.51 -19.12 9.25
CA ALA A 121 -0.34 -17.94 9.30
C ALA A 121 -0.21 -17.15 10.62
N LEU A 122 -0.04 -17.85 11.75
CA LEU A 122 0.23 -17.21 13.04
C LEU A 122 1.62 -16.58 13.05
N ARG A 123 2.63 -17.28 12.53
CA ARG A 123 4.01 -16.78 12.46
C ARG A 123 4.11 -15.51 11.61
N GLU A 124 3.45 -15.47 10.47
CA GLU A 124 3.38 -14.29 9.60
C GLU A 124 2.66 -13.11 10.29
N SER A 125 1.56 -13.39 10.99
CA SER A 125 0.80 -12.36 11.72
C SER A 125 1.61 -11.75 12.87
N GLU A 126 2.30 -12.58 13.65
CA GLU A 126 3.18 -12.12 14.73
C GLU A 126 4.41 -11.39 14.20
N PHE A 127 4.96 -11.79 13.06
CA PHE A 127 6.05 -11.06 12.42
C PHE A 127 5.60 -9.66 11.96
N THR A 128 4.44 -9.57 11.28
CA THR A 128 3.84 -8.29 10.90
C THR A 128 3.62 -7.40 12.11
N ARG A 129 3.04 -7.96 13.18
CA ARG A 129 2.81 -7.24 14.43
C ARG A 129 4.12 -6.72 15.04
N TRP A 130 5.15 -7.55 15.12
CA TRP A 130 6.47 -7.17 15.65
C TRP A 130 7.09 -6.03 14.84
N VAL A 131 7.05 -6.11 13.50
CA VAL A 131 7.55 -5.05 12.61
C VAL A 131 6.85 -3.72 12.88
N TYR A 132 5.51 -3.70 12.94
CA TYR A 132 4.76 -2.45 13.08
C TYR A 132 4.71 -1.91 14.51
N GLN A 133 4.78 -2.78 15.52
CA GLN A 133 4.96 -2.35 16.90
C GLN A 133 6.36 -1.72 17.08
N GLY A 134 7.40 -2.30 16.49
CA GLY A 134 8.76 -1.77 16.57
C GLY A 134 8.98 -0.48 15.77
N LEU A 135 8.41 -0.38 14.57
CA LEU A 135 8.60 0.79 13.69
C LEU A 135 7.69 1.97 14.03
N CYS A 136 6.43 1.70 14.36
CA CYS A 136 5.39 2.72 14.46
C CYS A 136 4.76 2.81 15.86
N GLY A 137 5.17 1.95 16.80
CA GLY A 137 4.56 1.92 18.14
C GLY A 137 3.06 1.62 18.10
N LEU A 138 2.58 0.89 17.09
CA LEU A 138 1.16 0.56 17.01
C LEU A 138 0.78 -0.34 18.19
N GLU A 139 0.03 0.21 19.13
CA GLU A 139 -0.48 -0.53 20.28
C GLU A 139 -1.63 -1.47 19.89
N LYS A 140 -1.92 -2.41 20.78
CA LYS A 140 -2.85 -3.52 20.56
C LYS A 140 -4.31 -3.05 20.40
N GLU A 141 -5.04 -3.76 19.53
CA GLU A 141 -6.50 -3.81 19.29
C GLU A 141 -7.37 -2.70 19.91
N GLN A 142 -8.16 -2.02 19.05
CA GLN A 142 -9.25 -1.13 19.49
C GLN A 142 -10.12 -1.85 20.53
N LYS A 143 -10.42 -1.15 21.63
CA LYS A 143 -11.16 -1.65 22.81
C LYS A 143 -12.57 -2.19 22.51
N ASP A 144 -13.06 -2.06 21.28
CA ASP A 144 -14.42 -2.41 20.86
C ASP A 144 -14.54 -3.87 20.36
N ALA A 145 -13.52 -4.70 20.56
CA ALA A 145 -13.53 -6.13 20.22
C ALA A 145 -13.85 -7.05 21.42
N LEU A 146 -14.54 -6.53 22.44
CA LEU A 146 -15.09 -7.27 23.59
C LEU A 146 -16.62 -7.19 23.59
#